data_AF-A0A7S7TUP8-F1
#
_entry.id   AF-A0A7S7TUP8-F1
#
_cell.length_a   1.000
_cell.length_b   1.000
_cell.length_c   1.000
_cell.angle_alpha   90.00
_cell.angle_beta   90.00
_cell.angle_gamma   90.00
#
_symmetry.space_group_name_H-M   'P 1'
#
loop_
_entity.id
_entity.type
_entity.pdbx_description
1 polymer ?
#
loop_
_entity_poly.entity_id
_entity_poly.type
_entity_poly.pdbx_seq_one_letter_code
_entity_poly.pdbx_strand_id
1 'polypeptide(L)'
;MASAEHASWAKQLQSERALLAKAEIDIEEGWRRVRTQQELLDWLQRAGHDTEQAERLVNLLKRTLVEWERHRTLIVQRVAYLEGQLTSH
;
A
#
# COMPACT_ATOMS: atom_id res chain seq x y z
N MET A 1 -29.39 -21.04 -2.41
CA MET A 1 -28.32 -20.37 -3.18
C MET A 1 -27.80 -19.14 -2.45
N ALA A 2 -28.66 -18.22 -1.99
CA ALA A 2 -28.28 -17.03 -1.21
C ALA A 2 -27.36 -17.29 0.01
N SER A 3 -27.56 -18.38 0.77
CA SER A 3 -26.70 -18.73 1.92
C SER A 3 -25.25 -19.04 1.53
N ALA A 4 -25.02 -19.65 0.37
CA ALA A 4 -23.68 -19.98 -0.10
C ALA A 4 -22.94 -18.74 -0.65
N GLU A 5 -23.67 -17.82 -1.28
CA GLU A 5 -23.14 -16.53 -1.74
C GLU A 5 -22.76 -15.64 -0.56
N HIS A 6 -23.62 -15.56 0.46
CA HIS A 6 -23.34 -14.83 1.69
C HIS A 6 -22.09 -15.37 2.42
N ALA A 7 -21.95 -16.69 2.53
CA ALA A 7 -20.73 -17.31 3.09
C ALA A 7 -19.47 -17.01 2.23
N SER A 8 -19.62 -16.96 0.91
CA SER A 8 -18.54 -16.60 -0.01
C SER A 8 -18.11 -15.14 0.15
N TRP A 9 -19.06 -14.21 0.25
CA TRP A 9 -18.77 -12.78 0.50
C TRP A 9 -18.12 -12.55 1.86
N ALA A 10 -18.57 -13.24 2.91
CA ALA A 10 -17.97 -13.15 4.23
C ALA A 10 -16.50 -13.61 4.22
N LYS A 11 -16.19 -14.70 3.51
CA LYS A 11 -14.81 -15.18 3.33
C LYS A 11 -13.96 -14.18 2.55
N GLN A 12 -14.48 -13.64 1.45
CA GLN A 12 -13.78 -12.61 0.68
C GLN A 12 -13.52 -11.36 1.53
N LEU A 13 -14.51 -10.91 2.31
CA LEU A 13 -14.37 -9.75 3.18
C LEU A 13 -13.25 -9.96 4.23
N GLN A 14 -13.16 -11.16 4.81
CA GLN A 14 -12.07 -11.50 5.72
C GLN A 14 -10.70 -11.41 5.03
N SER A 15 -10.58 -11.93 3.81
CA SER A 15 -9.33 -11.86 3.03
C SER A 15 -8.95 -10.42 2.69
N GLU A 16 -9.90 -9.60 2.23
CA GLU A 16 -9.65 -8.19 1.88
C GLU A 16 -9.24 -7.36 3.09
N ARG A 17 -9.85 -7.60 4.27
CA ARG A 17 -9.42 -6.93 5.51
C ARG A 17 -8.00 -7.31 5.92
N ALA A 18 -7.60 -8.57 5.74
CA ALA A 18 -6.24 -9.00 6.01
C ALA A 18 -5.23 -8.35 5.03
N LEU A 19 -5.60 -8.25 3.75
CA LEU A 19 -4.79 -7.56 2.74
C LEU A 19 -4.69 -6.06 3.03
N LEU A 20 -5.77 -5.42 3.50
CA LEU A 20 -5.77 -4.01 3.89
C LEU A 20 -4.79 -3.74 5.04
N ALA A 21 -4.86 -4.54 6.11
CA ALA A 21 -3.96 -4.41 7.25
C ALA A 21 -2.49 -4.58 6.83
N LYS A 22 -2.20 -5.55 5.96
CA LYS A 22 -0.87 -5.73 5.38
C LYS A 22 -0.44 -4.52 4.55
N ALA A 23 -1.31 -4.00 3.69
CA ALA A 23 -1.01 -2.86 2.83
C ALA A 23 -0.70 -1.60 3.66
N GLU A 24 -1.38 -1.39 4.78
CA GLU A 24 -1.11 -0.27 5.69
C GLU A 24 0.28 -0.36 6.31
N ILE A 25 0.68 -1.55 6.79
CA ILE A 25 2.01 -1.79 7.35
C ILE A 25 3.09 -1.61 6.27
N ASP A 26 2.89 -2.21 5.09
CA ASP A 26 3.84 -2.13 3.98
C ASP A 26 4.05 -0.68 3.52
N ILE A 27 2.97 0.13 3.44
CA ILE A 27 3.04 1.55 3.08
C ILE A 27 3.81 2.35 4.15
N GLU A 28 3.55 2.11 5.43
CA GLU A 28 4.28 2.78 6.51
C GLU A 28 5.78 2.45 6.48
N GLU A 29 6.13 1.18 6.30
CA GLU A 29 7.50 0.72 6.12
C GLU A 29 8.17 1.33 4.89
N GLY A 30 7.44 1.40 3.77
CA GLY A 30 7.92 2.03 2.55
C GLY A 30 8.18 3.52 2.75
N TRP A 31 7.31 4.25 3.45
CA TRP A 31 7.55 5.65 3.79
C TRP A 31 8.76 5.84 4.70
N ARG A 32 8.96 4.97 5.69
CA ARG A 32 10.19 4.96 6.51
C ARG A 32 11.43 4.78 5.63
N ARG A 33 11.40 3.82 4.70
CA ARG A 33 12.49 3.57 3.76
C ARG A 33 12.78 4.78 2.88
N VAL A 34 11.76 5.44 2.32
CA VAL A 34 11.94 6.64 1.51
C VAL A 34 12.61 7.76 2.30
N ARG A 35 12.20 7.98 3.56
CA ARG A 35 12.84 8.99 4.42
C ARG A 35 14.32 8.69 4.66
N THR A 36 14.66 7.46 5.02
CA THR A 36 16.06 7.05 5.22
C THR A 36 16.89 7.21 3.95
N GLN A 37 16.35 6.87 2.77
CA GLN A 37 17.06 7.04 1.50
C GLN A 37 17.22 8.51 1.11
N GLN A 38 16.25 9.36 1.45
CA GLN A 38 16.36 10.81 1.26
C GLN A 38 17.46 11.41 2.17
N GLU A 39 17.51 11.02 3.44
CA GLU A 39 18.56 11.47 4.37
C GLU A 39 19.96 11.06 3.90
N LEU A 40 20.11 9.84 3.38
CA LEU A 40 21.37 9.38 2.81
C LEU A 40 21.75 10.17 1.56
N LEU A 41 20.79 10.45 0.68
CA LEU A 41 21.00 11.27 -0.50
C LEU A 41 21.46 12.69 -0.13
N ASP A 42 20.79 13.32 0.83
CA ASP A 42 21.16 14.66 1.31
C ASP A 42 22.58 14.68 1.88
N TRP A 43 22.98 13.62 2.60
CA TRP A 43 24.35 13.47 3.09
C TRP A 43 25.36 13.32 1.94
N LEU A 44 25.08 12.46 0.96
CA LEU A 44 25.95 12.23 -0.19
C LEU A 44 26.18 13.52 -0.99
N GLN A 45 25.11 14.30 -1.19
CA GLN A 45 25.18 15.60 -1.89
C GLN A 45 26.06 16.59 -1.12
N ARG A 46 25.93 16.68 0.21
CA ARG A 46 26.77 17.56 1.05
C ARG A 46 28.24 17.15 1.05
N ALA A 47 28.52 15.85 0.96
CA ALA A 47 29.86 15.31 0.86
C ALA A 47 30.48 15.44 -0.55
N GLY A 48 29.73 15.96 -1.53
CA GLY A 48 30.20 16.19 -2.90
C GLY A 48 30.34 14.90 -3.73
N HIS A 49 29.63 13.84 -3.34
CA HIS A 49 29.60 12.60 -4.12
C HIS A 49 28.73 12.73 -5.37
N ASP A 50 29.00 11.91 -6.39
CA ASP A 50 28.04 11.70 -7.48
C ASP A 50 26.79 10.99 -6.94
N THR A 51 25.64 11.61 -7.12
CA THR A 51 24.36 11.19 -6.52
C THR A 51 23.30 10.82 -7.54
N GLU A 52 23.63 10.79 -8.83
CA GLU A 52 22.64 10.56 -9.90
C GLU A 52 21.85 9.24 -9.70
N GLN A 53 22.52 8.18 -9.27
CA GLN A 53 21.88 6.90 -8.97
C GLN A 53 21.03 6.93 -7.69
N ALA A 54 21.48 7.64 -6.66
CA ALA A 54 20.74 7.77 -5.41
C ALA A 54 19.44 8.56 -5.61
N GLU A 55 19.49 9.63 -6.42
CA GLU A 55 18.31 10.40 -6.83
C GLU A 55 17.31 9.55 -7.60
N ARG A 56 17.80 8.75 -8.58
CA ARG A 56 16.96 7.80 -9.31
C ARG A 56 16.28 6.81 -8.38
N LEU A 57 17.01 6.25 -7.42
CA LEU A 57 16.46 5.29 -6.46
C LEU A 57 15.36 5.92 -5.60
N VAL A 58 15.61 7.09 -5.01
CA VAL A 58 14.61 7.79 -4.18
C VAL A 58 13.35 8.09 -5.00
N ASN A 59 13.50 8.58 -6.23
CA ASN A 59 12.37 8.86 -7.11
C ASN A 59 11.59 7.60 -7.49
N LEU A 60 12.27 6.48 -7.74
CA LEU A 60 11.62 5.20 -8.00
C LEU A 60 10.83 4.74 -6.78
N LEU A 61 11.41 4.79 -5.58
CA LEU A 61 10.72 4.37 -4.35
C LEU A 61 9.47 5.22 -4.09
N LYS A 62 9.54 6.54 -4.29
CA LYS A 62 8.38 7.45 -4.18
C LYS A 62 7.27 7.07 -5.16
N ARG A 63 7.60 6.79 -6.43
CA ARG A 63 6.61 6.37 -7.44
C ARG A 63 5.98 5.03 -7.09
N THR A 64 6.77 4.06 -6.64
CA THR A 64 6.26 2.75 -6.21
C THR A 64 5.30 2.88 -5.03
N LEU A 65 5.60 3.74 -4.05
CA LEU A 65 4.69 4.00 -2.93
C LEU A 65 3.34 4.57 -3.37
N VAL A 66 3.32 5.48 -4.36
CA VAL A 66 2.07 6.00 -4.92
C VAL A 66 1.21 4.86 -5.49
N GLU A 67 1.82 3.88 -6.17
CA GLU A 67 1.07 2.72 -6.66
C GLU A 67 0.58 1.81 -5.52
N TRP A 68 1.31 1.71 -4.42
CA TRP A 68 0.84 0.97 -3.23
C TRP A 68 -0.36 1.67 -2.58
N GLU A 69 -0.35 2.99 -2.47
CA GLU A 69 -1.47 3.78 -1.94
C GLU A 69 -2.72 3.68 -2.83
N ARG A 70 -2.52 3.68 -4.16
CA ARG A 70 -3.60 3.40 -5.12
C ARG A 70 -4.16 2.00 -4.94
N HIS A 71 -3.30 0.99 -4.80
CA HIS A 71 -3.73 -0.37 -4.55
C HIS A 71 -4.50 -0.51 -3.22
N ARG A 72 -4.03 0.12 -2.14
CA ARG A 72 -4.77 0.19 -0.87
C ARG A 72 -6.17 0.75 -1.06
N THR A 73 -6.30 1.81 -1.86
CA THR A 73 -7.60 2.42 -2.16
C THR A 73 -8.57 1.43 -2.82
N LEU A 74 -8.08 0.59 -3.74
CA LEU A 74 -8.90 -0.45 -4.37
C LEU A 74 -9.37 -1.50 -3.35
N ILE A 75 -8.50 -1.89 -2.41
CA ILE A 75 -8.86 -2.83 -1.33
C ILE A 75 -9.97 -2.22 -0.45
N VAL A 76 -9.84 -0.94 -0.07
CA VAL A 76 -10.87 -0.23 0.72
C VAL A 76 -12.21 -0.21 -0.01
N GLN A 77 -12.22 0.09 -1.31
CA GLN A 77 -13.43 0.07 -2.12
C GLN A 77 -14.06 -1.33 -2.18
N ARG A 78 -13.23 -2.38 -2.28
CA ARG A 78 -13.70 -3.77 -2.29
C ARG A 78 -14.30 -4.19 -0.95
N VAL A 79 -13.67 -3.80 0.16
CA VAL A 79 -14.20 -4.03 1.52
C VAL A 79 -15.59 -3.38 1.66
N ALA A 80 -15.71 -2.10 1.33
CA ALA A 80 -16.99 -1.38 1.43
C ALA A 80 -18.09 -2.03 0.56
N TYR A 81 -17.74 -2.47 -0.64
CA TYR A 81 -18.67 -3.21 -1.50
C TYR A 81 -19.17 -4.49 -0.83
N LEU A 82 -18.27 -5.32 -0.29
CA LEU A 82 -18.62 -6.60 0.34
C LEU A 82 -19.44 -6.42 1.62
N GLU A 83 -19.13 -5.39 2.42
CA GLU A 83 -19.94 -5.03 3.60
C GLU A 83 -21.37 -4.63 3.20
N GLY A 84 -21.52 -3.88 2.11
CA GLY A 84 -22.82 -3.56 1.53
C GLY A 84 -23.62 -4.79 1.10
N GLN A 85 -22.96 -5.78 0.49
CA GLN A 85 -23.62 -7.04 0.10
C GLN A 85 -24.10 -7.86 1.29
N LEU A 86 -23.32 -7.90 2.39
CA LEU A 86 -23.69 -8.64 3.60
C LEU A 86 -24.77 -7.93 4.43
N THR A 87 -24.91 -6.61 4.30
CA THR A 87 -25.92 -5.83 5.04
C THR A 87 -27.26 -5.74 4.29
N SER A 88 -27.24 -5.91 2.97
CA SER A 88 -28.44 -5.83 2.12
C SER A 88 -29.19 -7.16 1.96
N HIS A 89 -28.74 -8.23 2.62
CA HIS A 89 -29.29 -9.59 2.58
C HIS A 89 -29.56 -10.11 3.99
#